data_AF-A0A1N7G2K6-F1
#
_entry.id   AF-A0A1N7G2K6-F1
#
_cell.length_a   1.000
_cell.length_b   1.000
_cell.length_c   1.000
_cell.angle_alpha   90.00
_cell.angle_beta   90.00
_cell.angle_gamma   90.00
#
_symmetry.space_group_name_H-M   'P 1'
#
loop_
_entity.id
_entity.type
_entity.pdbx_description
1 polymer ?
#
loop_
_entity_poly.entity_id
_entity_poly.type
_entity_poly.pdbx_seq_one_letter_code
_entity_poly.pdbx_strand_id
1 'polypeptide(L)' 'MNAMAGILLFIVGFVGFLWPEKTLRFWFLGMLKDDSLLGTGRIFFRGLGALCMIIGIVIAVSG' A
#
# COMPACT_ATOMS: atom_id res chain seq x y z
N MET A 1 -1.67 8.92 19.67
CA MET A 1 -2.63 8.37 18.68
C MET A 1 -2.15 8.54 17.24
N ASN A 2 -1.56 9.70 16.88
CA ASN A 2 -1.05 9.95 15.52
C ASN A 2 0.14 9.04 15.12
N ALA A 3 1.08 8.78 16.03
CA ALA A 3 2.19 7.88 15.75
C ALA A 3 1.74 6.44 15.37
N MET A 4 0.72 5.90 16.05
CA MET A 4 0.16 4.57 15.70
C MET A 4 -0.50 4.57 14.31
N ALA A 5 -1.19 5.65 13.95
CA ALA A 5 -1.77 5.80 12.62
C ALA A 5 -0.68 5.87 11.53
N GLY A 6 0.43 6.58 11.80
CA GLY A 6 1.59 6.64 10.91
C GLY A 6 2.26 5.27 10.72
N ILE A 7 2.45 4.51 11.79
CA ILE A 7 3.01 3.14 11.73
C ILE A 7 2.11 2.21 10.92
N LEU A 8 0.79 2.25 11.14
CA LEU A 8 -0.17 1.44 10.39
C LEU A 8 -0.15 1.80 8.89
N LEU A 9 -0.13 3.09 8.56
CA LEU A 9 0.01 3.56 7.18
C LEU A 9 1.30 3.09 6.53
N PHE A 10 2.40 3.12 7.28
CA PHE A 10 3.69 2.63 6.79
C PHE A 10 3.64 1.12 6.49
N ILE A 11 3.10 0.30 7.41
CA ILE A 11 2.99 -1.14 7.21
C ILE A 11 2.09 -1.46 6.01
N VAL A 12 0.95 -0.79 5.88
CA VAL A 12 0.03 -0.97 4.74
C VAL A 12 0.71 -0.56 3.43
N GLY A 13 1.43 0.55 3.42
CA GLY A 13 2.20 1.01 2.25
C GLY A 13 3.32 0.05 1.87
N PHE A 14 4.04 -0.49 2.85
CA PHE A 14 5.14 -1.43 2.66
C PHE A 14 4.65 -2.76 2.09
N VAL A 15 3.57 -3.31 2.64
CA VAL A 15 2.93 -4.54 2.14
C VAL A 15 2.37 -4.32 0.73
N GLY A 16 1.73 -3.18 0.48
CA GLY A 16 1.24 -2.77 -0.86
C GLY A 16 2.35 -2.57 -1.89
N PHE A 17 3.55 -2.16 -1.47
CA PHE A 17 4.71 -2.00 -2.34
C PHE A 17 5.40 -3.33 -2.69
N LEU A 18 5.56 -4.22 -1.70
CA LEU A 18 6.18 -5.53 -1.87
C LEU A 18 5.30 -6.48 -2.68
N TRP A 19 4.02 -6.57 -2.31
CA TRP A 19 3.05 -7.44 -2.95
C TRP A 19 1.77 -6.66 -3.31
N PRO A 20 1.82 -5.79 -4.34
CA PRO A 20 0.66 -5.01 -4.76
C PRO A 20 -0.51 -5.91 -5.15
N GLU A 21 -0.25 -7.02 -5.83
CA GLU A 21 -1.29 -7.96 -6.28
C GLU A 21 -1.98 -8.67 -5.12
N LYS A 22 -1.23 -9.18 -4.15
CA LYS A 22 -1.84 -9.85 -2.99
C LYS A 22 -2.56 -8.86 -2.09
N THR A 23 -2.02 -7.65 -1.95
CA THR A 23 -2.67 -6.57 -1.19
C THR A 23 -3.99 -6.20 -1.85
N LEU A 24 -4.00 -5.93 -3.15
CA LEU A 24 -5.23 -5.63 -3.87
C LEU A 24 -6.23 -6.77 -3.82
N ARG A 25 -5.77 -8.01 -3.99
CA ARG A 25 -6.65 -9.17 -3.90
C ARG A 25 -7.24 -9.32 -2.49
N PHE A 26 -6.49 -9.03 -1.44
CA PHE A 26 -6.99 -9.01 -0.08
C PHE A 26 -8.03 -7.90 0.14
N TRP A 27 -7.72 -6.67 -0.28
CA TRP A 27 -8.59 -5.50 -0.10
C TRP A 27 -9.86 -5.54 -0.95
N PHE A 28 -9.80 -6.12 -2.15
CA PHE A 28 -10.95 -6.32 -3.04
C PHE A 28 -11.60 -7.70 -2.86
N LEU A 29 -11.37 -8.40 -1.74
CA LEU A 29 -12.01 -9.70 -1.41
C LEU A 29 -11.87 -10.77 -2.50
N GLY A 30 -10.76 -10.77 -3.23
CA GLY A 30 -10.51 -11.73 -4.30
C GLY A 30 -11.20 -11.43 -5.63
N MET A 31 -11.89 -10.28 -5.77
CA MET A 31 -12.61 -9.92 -7.00
C MET A 31 -11.70 -9.58 -8.19
N LEU A 32 -10.41 -9.32 -7.94
CA LEU A 32 -9.43 -9.08 -9.01
C LEU A 32 -8.97 -10.41 -9.63
N LYS A 33 -9.32 -10.60 -10.91
CA LYS A 33 -8.79 -11.69 -11.75
C LYS A 33 -7.27 -11.56 -11.88
N ASP A 34 -6.58 -12.69 -11.74
CA ASP A 34 -5.11 -12.82 -11.68
C ASP A 34 -4.35 -12.19 -12.87
N ASP A 35 -5.02 -11.88 -13.99
CA ASP A 35 -4.45 -11.26 -15.19
C ASP A 35 -4.91 -9.80 -15.47
N SER A 36 -5.78 -9.24 -14.63
CA SER A 36 -6.35 -7.90 -14.88
C SER A 36 -5.36 -6.75 -14.60
N LEU A 37 -4.29 -7.02 -13.86
CA LEU A 37 -3.24 -6.05 -13.56
C LEU A 37 -2.17 -6.09 -14.64
N LEU A 38 -2.48 -5.51 -15.80
CA LEU A 38 -1.49 -5.11 -16.82
C LEU A 38 -0.30 -4.42 -16.14
N GLY A 39 0.92 -4.62 -16.65
CA GLY A 39 2.18 -4.18 -16.01
C GLY A 39 2.19 -2.72 -15.52
N THR A 40 1.45 -1.82 -16.17
CA THR A 40 1.24 -0.42 -15.76
C THR A 40 0.50 -0.29 -14.42
N GLY A 41 -0.54 -1.10 -14.19
CA GLY A 41 -1.29 -1.11 -12.93
C GLY A 41 -0.43 -1.55 -11.75
N ARG A 42 0.42 -2.57 -11.95
CA ARG A 42 1.37 -3.03 -10.93
C ARG A 42 2.34 -1.92 -10.50
N ILE A 43 2.82 -1.11 -11.45
CA ILE A 43 3.70 0.03 -11.17
C ILE A 43 2.95 1.13 -10.43
N PHE A 44 1.71 1.45 -10.84
CA PHE A 44 0.89 2.44 -10.16
C PHE A 44 0.66 2.08 -8.68
N PHE A 45 0.30 0.83 -8.39
CA PHE A 45 0.08 0.37 -7.02
C PHE A 45 1.35 0.32 -6.18
N ARG A 46 2.51 -0.01 -6.79
CA ARG A 46 3.80 0.18 -6.15
C ARG A 46 4.06 1.65 -5.80
N GLY A 47 3.83 2.57 -6.73
CA GLY A 47 3.96 4.00 -6.46
C GLY A 47 3.05 4.48 -5.32
N LEU A 48 1.81 4.00 -5.29
CA LEU A 48 0.83 4.34 -4.25
C LEU A 48 1.22 3.77 -2.87
N GLY A 49 1.76 2.54 -2.84
CA GLY A 49 2.34 1.95 -1.62
C GLY A 49 3.57 2.73 -1.12
N ALA A 50 4.43 3.20 -2.02
CA ALA A 50 5.57 4.03 -1.67
C ALA A 50 5.15 5.39 -1.10
N LEU A 51 4.12 6.02 -1.68
CA LEU A 51 3.54 7.25 -1.14
C LEU A 51 2.95 7.03 0.26
N CYS A 52 2.24 5.92 0.48
CA CYS A 52 1.74 5.57 1.82
C CYS A 52 2.87 5.38 2.84
N MET A 53 4.00 4.79 2.44
CA MET A 53 5.17 4.70 3.31
C MET A 53 5.74 6.06 3.68
N ILE A 54 5.91 6.97 2.70
CA ILE A 54 6.45 8.31 2.95
C ILE A 54 5.51 9.10 3.88
N ILE A 55 4.21 9.09 3.60
CA ILE A 55 3.20 9.77 4.42
C ILE A 55 3.13 9.15 5.82
N GLY A 56 3.19 7.82 5.93
CA GLY A 56 3.22 7.11 7.21
C GLY A 56 4.41 7.51 8.08
N ILE A 57 5.62 7.62 7.49
CA ILE A 57 6.82 8.10 8.18
C ILE A 57 6.62 9.55 8.63
N VAL A 58 6.16 10.44 7.74
CA VAL A 58 5.94 11.86 8.07
C VAL A 58 4.96 12.01 9.24
N ILE A 59 3.84 11.29 9.21
CA ILE A 59 2.84 11.32 10.28
C ILE A 59 3.40 10.71 11.58
N ALA A 60 4.19 9.64 11.49
CA ALA A 60 4.79 9.01 12.66
C ALA A 60 5.88 9.88 13.33
N VAL A 61 6.57 10.72 12.55
CA VAL A 61 7.62 11.62 13.03
C VAL A 61 7.05 12.98 13.49
N SER A 62 5.97 13.45 12.87
CA SER A 62 5.31 14.72 13.22
C SER A 62 4.24 14.62 14.31
N GLY A 63 3.86 13.42 14.74
CA GLY A 63 2.74 13.18 15.67
C GLY A 63 3.13 12.48 16.96
#